data_AF-A0A7X0NN28-F1
#
_entry.id   AF-A0A7X0NN28-F1
#
_cell.length_a   1.000
_cell.length_b   1.000
_cell.length_c   1.000
_cell.angle_alpha   90.00
_cell.angle_beta   90.00
_cell.angle_gamma   90.00
#
_symmetry.space_group_name_H-M   'P 1'
#
loop_
_entity.id
_entity.type
_entity.pdbx_description
1 polymer ?
#
loop_
_entity_poly.entity_id
_entity_poly.type
_entity_poly.pdbx_seq_one_letter_code
_entity_poly.pdbx_strand_id
1 'polypeptide(L)'
;MIALAEEARAEETWAFDALSRFVAGCAGLGLDPLAAVGVAEAPGAARDRLMKVLEDVVRAGHDEGALRGDVGAGDVVGVVGLLVRGLPTVPAGLGEELRERAVRLVLAGMRAHPAPVPPGAALTAGDLARRVSG
;
A
#
# COMPACT_ATOMS: atom_id res chain seq x y z
N MET A 1 -5.05 -1.11 -11.76
CA MET A 1 -5.35 -0.48 -10.45
C MET A 1 -6.82 -0.59 -10.08
N ILE A 2 -7.77 -0.08 -10.89
CA ILE A 2 -9.21 -0.25 -10.60
C ILE A 2 -9.58 -1.74 -10.52
N ALA A 3 -9.19 -2.55 -11.52
CA ALA A 3 -9.41 -4.00 -11.49
C ALA A 3 -8.83 -4.65 -10.22
N LEU A 4 -7.56 -4.37 -9.86
CA LEU A 4 -6.97 -4.86 -8.61
C LEU A 4 -7.79 -4.49 -7.37
N ALA A 5 -8.33 -3.26 -7.30
CA ALA A 5 -9.13 -2.81 -6.16
C ALA A 5 -10.52 -3.49 -6.14
N GLU A 6 -11.13 -3.67 -7.30
CA GLU A 6 -12.44 -4.34 -7.45
C GLU A 6 -12.34 -5.84 -7.19
N GLU A 7 -11.33 -6.51 -7.73
CA GLU A 7 -11.03 -7.92 -7.50
C GLU A 7 -10.71 -8.18 -6.03
N ALA A 8 -9.84 -7.37 -5.42
CA ALA A 8 -9.52 -7.53 -4.01
C ALA A 8 -10.75 -7.37 -3.11
N ARG A 9 -11.63 -6.42 -3.43
CA ARG A 9 -12.90 -6.24 -2.71
C ARG A 9 -13.88 -7.40 -2.95
N ALA A 10 -13.88 -8.00 -4.13
CA ALA A 10 -14.80 -9.08 -4.48
C ALA A 10 -14.34 -10.44 -3.93
N GLU A 11 -13.04 -10.67 -3.87
CA GLU A 11 -12.45 -11.96 -3.48
C GLU A 11 -12.19 -12.07 -1.97
N GLU A 12 -11.83 -10.97 -1.31
CA GLU A 12 -11.51 -10.99 0.11
C GLU A 12 -12.77 -10.79 0.97
N THR A 13 -12.89 -11.58 2.03
CA THR A 13 -14.04 -11.51 2.95
C THR A 13 -14.00 -10.26 3.82
N TRP A 14 -12.80 -9.81 4.21
CA TRP A 14 -12.59 -8.67 5.10
C TRP A 14 -11.99 -7.49 4.36
N ALA A 15 -12.47 -6.29 4.67
CA ALA A 15 -12.03 -5.07 4.00
C ALA A 15 -10.54 -4.79 4.19
N PHE A 16 -9.98 -5.13 5.36
CA PHE A 16 -8.54 -4.99 5.57
C PHE A 16 -7.71 -5.94 4.70
N ASP A 17 -8.19 -7.15 4.44
CA ASP A 17 -7.50 -8.12 3.57
C ASP A 17 -7.59 -7.66 2.10
N ALA A 18 -8.74 -7.12 1.67
CA ALA A 18 -8.90 -6.46 0.38
C ALA A 18 -7.90 -5.29 0.21
N LEU A 19 -7.80 -4.42 1.22
CA LEU A 19 -6.85 -3.31 1.22
C LEU A 19 -5.40 -3.81 1.14
N SER A 20 -5.06 -4.83 1.92
CA SER A 20 -3.73 -5.42 1.96
C SER A 20 -3.34 -6.01 0.60
N ARG A 21 -4.26 -6.73 -0.05
CA ARG A 21 -4.08 -7.29 -1.39
C ARG A 21 -3.90 -6.20 -2.44
N PHE A 22 -4.72 -5.14 -2.40
CA PHE A 22 -4.57 -4.00 -3.31
C PHE A 22 -3.20 -3.32 -3.17
N VAL A 23 -2.80 -3.01 -1.93
CA VAL A 23 -1.51 -2.35 -1.63
C VAL A 23 -0.34 -3.22 -2.08
N ALA A 24 -0.34 -4.51 -1.73
CA ALA A 24 0.69 -5.45 -2.14
C ALA A 24 0.75 -5.62 -3.66
N GLY A 25 -0.41 -5.70 -4.33
CA GLY A 25 -0.49 -5.80 -5.79
C GLY A 25 0.07 -4.57 -6.50
N CYS A 26 -0.25 -3.37 -6.02
CA CYS A 26 0.32 -2.14 -6.59
C CYS A 26 1.84 -2.08 -6.39
N ALA A 27 2.32 -2.42 -5.19
CA ALA A 27 3.75 -2.42 -4.88
C ALA A 27 4.53 -3.47 -5.68
N GLY A 28 3.99 -4.68 -5.84
CA GLY A 28 4.63 -5.75 -6.61
C GLY A 28 4.66 -5.50 -8.12
N LEU A 29 3.66 -4.79 -8.65
CA LEU A 29 3.58 -4.44 -10.07
C LEU A 29 4.17 -3.05 -10.41
N GLY A 30 4.64 -2.30 -9.41
CA GLY A 30 5.15 -0.93 -9.60
C GLY A 30 4.08 0.06 -10.07
N LEU A 31 2.81 -0.14 -9.70
CA LEU A 31 1.70 0.73 -10.11
C LEU A 31 1.55 1.90 -9.13
N ASP A 32 1.74 3.13 -9.59
CA ASP A 32 1.61 4.34 -8.77
C ASP A 32 0.16 4.87 -8.80
N PRO A 33 -0.66 4.60 -7.76
CA PRO A 33 -2.02 5.14 -7.70
C PRO A 33 -2.03 6.65 -7.50
N LEU A 34 -0.98 7.24 -6.90
CA LEU A 34 -0.88 8.67 -6.70
C LEU A 34 -0.71 9.40 -8.05
N ALA A 35 0.05 8.82 -8.97
CA ALA A 35 0.12 9.32 -10.35
C ALA A 35 -1.26 9.25 -11.03
N ALA A 36 -2.00 8.15 -10.90
CA ALA A 36 -3.32 8.02 -11.52
C ALA A 36 -4.37 9.03 -10.99
N VAL A 37 -4.24 9.50 -9.74
CA VAL A 37 -5.13 10.55 -9.21
C VAL A 37 -4.61 11.97 -9.46
N GLY A 38 -3.30 12.16 -9.60
CA GLY A 38 -2.67 13.48 -9.74
C GLY A 38 -2.48 13.98 -11.19
N VAL A 39 -2.59 13.09 -12.18
CA VAL A 39 -2.40 13.46 -13.60
C VAL A 39 -3.66 14.16 -14.12
N ALA A 40 -3.53 15.43 -14.54
CA ALA A 40 -4.62 16.22 -15.11
C ALA A 40 -5.23 15.60 -16.38
N GLU A 41 -4.46 14.76 -17.08
CA GLU A 41 -4.84 14.04 -18.31
C GLU A 41 -5.53 12.68 -18.05
N ALA A 42 -5.58 12.20 -16.80
CA ALA A 42 -6.34 10.99 -16.50
C ALA A 42 -7.84 11.29 -16.69
N PRO A 43 -8.61 10.44 -17.41
CA PRO A 43 -10.04 10.65 -17.51
C PRO A 43 -10.63 10.72 -16.10
N GLY A 44 -11.28 11.84 -15.74
CA GLY A 44 -11.79 12.08 -14.39
C GLY A 44 -12.60 10.90 -13.84
N ALA A 45 -13.40 10.26 -14.71
CA ALA A 45 -14.18 9.08 -14.37
C ALA A 45 -13.35 7.87 -13.87
N ALA A 46 -12.14 7.65 -14.38
CA ALA A 46 -11.28 6.55 -13.94
C ALA A 46 -10.65 6.85 -12.57
N ARG A 47 -10.19 8.10 -12.36
CA ARG A 47 -9.72 8.59 -11.07
C ARG A 47 -10.81 8.48 -10.00
N ASP A 48 -11.99 9.00 -10.29
CA ASP A 48 -13.12 9.03 -9.37
C ASP A 48 -13.57 7.62 -9.02
N ARG A 49 -13.57 6.70 -9.99
CA ARG A 49 -13.89 5.29 -9.75
C ARG A 49 -12.87 4.61 -8.84
N LEU A 50 -11.57 4.81 -9.06
CA LEU A 50 -10.53 4.24 -8.18
C LEU A 50 -10.69 4.76 -6.75
N MET A 51 -10.82 6.08 -6.59
CA MET A 51 -10.98 6.69 -5.27
C MET A 51 -12.24 6.20 -4.57
N LYS A 52 -13.36 6.10 -5.29
CA LYS A 52 -14.62 5.56 -4.74
C LYS A 52 -14.48 4.12 -4.25
N VAL A 53 -13.82 3.24 -5.02
CA VAL A 53 -13.61 1.85 -4.59
C VAL A 53 -12.74 1.81 -3.33
N LEU A 54 -11.68 2.63 -3.25
CA LEU A 54 -10.83 2.69 -2.07
C LEU A 54 -11.52 3.31 -0.86
N GLU A 55 -12.34 4.34 -1.05
CA GLU A 55 -13.19 4.92 0.01
C GLU A 55 -14.17 3.89 0.57
N ASP A 56 -14.80 3.09 -0.30
CA ASP A 56 -15.69 2.01 0.12
C ASP A 56 -14.95 0.95 0.96
N VAL A 57 -13.74 0.55 0.54
CA VAL A 57 -12.91 -0.42 1.28
C VAL A 57 -12.46 0.15 2.62
N VAL A 58 -11.99 1.41 2.66
CA VAL A 58 -11.58 2.07 3.89
C VAL A 58 -12.74 2.21 4.86
N ARG A 59 -13.92 2.63 4.38
CA ARG A 59 -15.13 2.70 5.20
C ARG A 59 -15.51 1.34 5.78
N ALA A 60 -15.52 0.28 4.96
CA ALA A 60 -15.79 -1.06 5.46
C ALA A 60 -14.75 -1.51 6.50
N GLY A 61 -13.47 -1.19 6.32
CA GLY A 61 -12.41 -1.48 7.29
C GLY A 61 -12.60 -0.75 8.63
N HIS A 62 -13.12 0.48 8.61
CA HIS A 62 -13.52 1.20 9.82
C HIS A 62 -14.73 0.54 10.49
N ASP A 63 -15.77 0.20 9.72
CA ASP A 63 -17.00 -0.42 10.21
C ASP A 63 -16.74 -1.80 10.84
N GLU A 64 -15.80 -2.56 10.28
CA GLU A 64 -15.29 -3.83 10.81
C GLU A 64 -14.42 -3.67 12.07
N GLY A 65 -14.00 -2.45 12.40
CA GLY A 65 -13.03 -2.19 13.47
C GLY A 65 -11.62 -2.73 13.17
N ALA A 66 -11.32 -3.03 11.90
CA ALA A 66 -10.04 -3.58 11.46
C ALA A 66 -9.01 -2.49 11.15
N LEU A 67 -9.47 -1.34 10.64
CA LEU A 67 -8.66 -0.19 10.25
C LEU A 67 -8.79 0.93 11.29
N ARG A 68 -7.69 1.62 11.61
CA ARG A 68 -7.74 2.78 12.52
C ARG A 68 -8.59 3.88 11.92
N GLY A 69 -9.41 4.52 12.75
CA GLY A 69 -10.34 5.58 12.30
C GLY A 69 -9.68 6.87 11.79
N ASP A 70 -8.36 7.00 11.88
CA ASP A 70 -7.58 8.12 11.34
C ASP A 70 -6.95 7.82 9.97
N VAL A 71 -7.22 6.66 9.36
CA VAL A 71 -6.70 6.28 8.04
C VAL A 71 -7.71 6.56 6.94
N GLY A 72 -7.36 7.40 5.96
CA GLY A 72 -8.16 7.68 4.79
C GLY A 72 -7.68 6.99 3.50
N ALA A 73 -8.54 6.98 2.47
CA ALA A 73 -8.16 6.50 1.14
C ALA A 73 -7.00 7.31 0.51
N GLY A 74 -6.91 8.61 0.84
CA GLY A 74 -5.79 9.47 0.44
C GLY A 74 -4.45 9.03 1.04
N ASP A 75 -4.44 8.59 2.30
CA ASP A 75 -3.22 8.08 2.96
C ASP A 75 -2.74 6.79 2.31
N VAL A 76 -3.69 5.90 1.96
CA VAL A 76 -3.41 4.66 1.22
C VAL A 76 -2.80 4.96 -0.15
N VAL A 77 -3.43 5.82 -0.94
CA VAL A 77 -2.92 6.19 -2.27
C VAL A 77 -1.56 6.88 -2.16
N GLY A 78 -1.41 7.81 -1.22
CA GLY A 78 -0.18 8.55 -1.00
C GLY A 78 0.99 7.64 -0.61
N VAL A 79 0.79 6.76 0.38
CA VAL A 79 1.86 5.87 0.85
C VAL A 79 2.25 4.85 -0.21
N VAL A 80 1.29 4.28 -0.96
CA VAL A 80 1.61 3.37 -2.07
C VAL A 80 2.41 4.09 -3.15
N GLY A 81 2.03 5.32 -3.50
CA GLY A 81 2.79 6.13 -4.46
C GLY A 81 4.22 6.39 -4.01
N LEU A 82 4.44 6.73 -2.73
CA LEU A 82 5.78 6.90 -2.15
C LEU A 82 6.60 5.60 -2.23
N LEU A 83 6.00 4.46 -1.90
CA LEU A 83 6.67 3.16 -1.89
C LEU A 83 7.01 2.66 -3.30
N VAL A 84 6.13 2.89 -4.27
CA VAL A 84 6.33 2.47 -5.67
C VAL A 84 7.43 3.29 -6.35
N ARG A 85 7.50 4.60 -6.09
CA ARG A 85 8.55 5.47 -6.63
C ARG A 85 9.96 5.10 -6.14
N GLY A 86 10.05 4.45 -4.99
CA GLY A 86 11.28 3.88 -4.45
C GLY A 86 12.30 4.93 -4.00
N LEU A 87 13.52 4.46 -3.73
CA LEU A 87 14.64 5.28 -3.28
C LEU A 87 15.69 5.35 -4.41
N PRO A 88 15.92 6.52 -5.03
CA PRO A 88 16.83 6.63 -6.19
C PRO A 88 18.31 6.40 -5.83
N THR A 89 18.64 6.45 -4.54
CA THR A 89 20.01 6.32 -4.02
C THR A 89 20.39 4.88 -3.67
N VAL A 90 19.55 3.91 -3.99
CA VAL A 90 19.69 2.52 -3.54
C VAL A 90 19.67 1.57 -4.76
N PRO A 91 20.50 0.50 -4.80
CA PRO A 91 20.44 -0.50 -5.85
C PRO A 91 19.03 -1.07 -6.02
N ALA A 92 18.60 -1.30 -7.27
CA ALA A 92 17.22 -1.68 -7.59
C ALA A 92 16.70 -2.90 -6.80
N GLY A 93 17.52 -3.95 -6.65
CA GLY A 93 17.15 -5.15 -5.89
C GLY A 93 16.93 -4.88 -4.39
N LEU A 94 17.80 -4.06 -3.77
CA LEU A 94 17.61 -3.64 -2.39
C LEU A 94 16.38 -2.72 -2.25
N GLY A 95 16.13 -1.85 -3.22
CA GLY A 95 14.93 -1.01 -3.27
C GLY A 95 13.63 -1.82 -3.27
N GLU A 96 13.57 -2.90 -4.04
CA GLU A 96 12.44 -3.82 -4.08
C GLU A 96 12.20 -4.51 -2.73
N GLU A 97 13.24 -5.06 -2.11
CA GLU A 97 13.12 -5.70 -0.80
C GLU A 97 12.68 -4.70 0.30
N LEU A 98 13.22 -3.47 0.27
CA LEU A 98 12.82 -2.41 1.19
C LEU A 98 11.35 -2.02 0.98
N ARG A 99 10.88 -1.95 -0.27
CA ARG A 99 9.47 -1.69 -0.61
C ARG A 99 8.56 -2.78 -0.05
N GLU A 100 8.86 -4.05 -0.28
CA GLU A 100 8.07 -5.18 0.24
C GLU A 100 8.00 -5.20 1.77
N ARG A 101 9.13 -4.91 2.44
CA ARG A 101 9.16 -4.80 3.90
C ARG A 101 8.34 -3.59 4.39
N ALA A 102 8.49 -2.44 3.74
CA ALA A 102 7.77 -1.22 4.11
C ALA A 102 6.25 -1.37 3.94
N VAL A 103 5.79 -2.00 2.86
CA VAL A 103 4.37 -2.33 2.65
C VAL A 103 3.80 -3.08 3.86
N ARG A 104 4.48 -4.12 4.31
CA ARG A 104 4.02 -4.93 5.46
C ARG A 104 3.97 -4.13 6.76
N LEU A 105 4.99 -3.31 7.02
CA LEU A 105 5.04 -2.45 8.21
C LEU A 105 3.96 -1.37 8.20
N VAL A 106 3.73 -0.75 7.04
CA VAL A 106 2.69 0.27 6.84
C VAL A 106 1.30 -0.32 7.06
N LEU A 107 0.99 -1.45 6.41
CA LEU A 107 -0.29 -2.14 6.59
C LEU A 107 -0.51 -2.51 8.07
N ALA A 108 0.51 -3.04 8.75
CA ALA A 108 0.41 -3.34 10.17
C ALA A 108 0.12 -2.10 11.03
N GLY A 109 0.72 -0.95 10.68
CA GLY A 109 0.49 0.33 11.37
C GLY A 109 -0.88 0.96 11.11
N MET A 110 -1.57 0.54 10.05
CA MET A 110 -2.93 0.98 9.71
C MET A 110 -4.03 0.22 10.47
N ARG A 111 -3.72 -0.92 11.10
CA ARG A 111 -4.72 -1.71 11.86
C ARG A 111 -5.13 -1.05 13.18
N ALA A 112 -6.41 -1.12 13.53
CA ALA A 112 -6.97 -0.57 14.76
C ALA A 112 -6.50 -1.32 16.03
N HIS A 113 -6.39 -2.64 15.94
CA HIS A 113 -5.79 -3.49 16.98
C HIS A 113 -4.39 -3.91 16.53
N PRO A 114 -3.43 -4.13 17.46
CA PRO A 114 -2.07 -4.48 17.08
C PRO A 114 -2.09 -5.71 16.17
N ALA A 115 -1.59 -5.53 14.95
CA ALA A 115 -1.42 -6.61 14.00
C ALA A 115 -0.43 -7.65 14.58
N PRO A 116 -0.56 -8.93 14.21
CA PRO A 116 0.54 -9.87 14.35
C PRO A 116 1.81 -9.26 13.77
N VAL A 117 2.94 -9.48 14.45
CA VAL A 117 4.24 -8.96 13.99
C VAL A 117 4.42 -9.34 12.52
N PRO A 118 4.65 -8.37 11.62
CA PRO A 118 4.81 -8.67 10.22
C PRO A 118 5.91 -9.71 10.01
N PRO A 119 5.72 -10.70 9.12
CA PRO A 119 6.71 -11.74 8.91
C PRO A 119 8.05 -11.14 8.46
N GLY A 120 9.15 -11.83 8.77
CA GLY A 120 10.51 -11.44 8.40
C GLY A 120 11.31 -10.75 9.51
N ALA A 121 12.63 -10.93 9.47
CA ALA A 121 13.54 -10.35 10.46
C ALA A 121 13.60 -8.81 10.35
N ALA A 122 13.85 -8.16 11.48
CA ALA A 122 14.14 -6.73 11.48
C ALA A 122 15.41 -6.45 10.67
N LEU A 123 15.34 -5.52 9.71
CA LEU A 123 16.53 -5.00 9.03
C LEU A 123 17.25 -4.07 9.99
N THR A 124 18.38 -4.50 10.53
CA THR A 124 19.15 -3.67 11.46
C THR A 124 19.92 -2.57 10.73
N ALA A 125 20.39 -1.57 11.47
CA ALA A 125 21.27 -0.53 10.93
C ALA A 125 22.55 -1.12 10.31
N GLY A 126 23.13 -2.16 10.92
CA GLY A 126 24.30 -2.85 10.39
C GLY A 126 24.02 -3.60 9.10
N ASP A 127 22.85 -4.23 8.98
CA ASP A 127 22.42 -4.90 7.75
C ASP A 127 22.24 -3.89 6.62
N LEU A 128 21.54 -2.79 6.89
CA LEU A 128 21.31 -1.74 5.90
C LEU A 128 22.63 -1.14 5.40
N ALA A 129 23.55 -0.78 6.29
CA ALA A 129 24.84 -0.19 5.93
C ALA A 129 25.65 -1.11 5.00
N ARG A 130 25.70 -2.42 5.31
CA ARG A 130 26.39 -3.41 4.46
C ARG A 130 25.76 -3.52 3.07
N ARG A 131 24.43 -3.48 2.99
CA ARG A 131 23.70 -3.67 1.74
C ARG A 131 23.66 -2.44 0.83
N VAL A 132 23.81 -1.24 1.38
CA VAL A 132 23.91 0.01 0.60
C VAL A 132 25.34 0.26 0.10
N SER A 133 26.34 -0.23 0.84
CA SER A 133 27.76 -0.01 0.52
C SER A 133 28.38 -1.08 -0.39
N GLY A 134 27.69 -2.21 -0.59
CA GLY A 134 28.09 -3.30 -1.47
C GLY A 134 27.38 -3.23 -2.81
#